data_AF-A0AAD5HH48-F1
#
_entry.id   AF-A0AAD5HH48-F1
#
_cell.length_a   1.000
_cell.length_b   1.000
_cell.length_c   1.000
_cell.angle_alpha   90.00
_cell.angle_beta   90.00
_cell.angle_gamma   90.00
#
_symmetry.space_group_name_H-M   'P 1'
#
loop_
_entity.id
_entity.type
_entity.pdbx_description
1 polymer ?
#
loop_
_entity_poly.entity_id
_entity_poly.type
_entity_poly.pdbx_seq_one_letter_code
_entity_poly.pdbx_strand_id
1 'polypeptide(L)'
;MTRMSAKLTGAAQGIFSKLAAFQKPIVYNTKVGAEVAKLVYKKEGMSFPSGQQFAEARSYVEKNLNKSALKGLTLRDFAKAGVVAAEIYTFFLVGEIIGRRNLIGYNVPTEHHEHH
;
A
#
# COMPACT_ATOMS: atom_id res chain seq x y z
N MET A 1 -3.19 14.82 -47.79
CA MET A 1 -2.83 14.14 -46.52
C MET A 1 -1.86 14.93 -45.62
N THR A 2 -1.00 15.81 -46.15
CA THR A 2 0.09 16.47 -45.39
C THR A 2 -0.34 17.48 -44.32
N ARG A 3 -1.50 18.16 -44.48
CA ARG A 3 -1.98 19.19 -43.54
C ARG A 3 -2.59 18.64 -42.25
N MET A 4 -3.11 17.41 -42.27
CA MET A 4 -3.69 16.75 -41.09
C MET A 4 -2.59 16.20 -40.17
N SER A 5 -1.52 15.66 -40.76
CA SER A 5 -0.31 15.24 -40.03
C SER A 5 0.35 16.41 -39.30
N ALA A 6 0.46 17.59 -39.94
CA ALA A 6 1.03 18.78 -39.31
C ALA A 6 0.23 19.29 -38.11
N LYS A 7 -1.12 19.21 -38.16
CA LYS A 7 -1.99 19.56 -37.02
C LYS A 7 -1.89 18.56 -35.87
N LEU A 8 -1.79 17.26 -36.19
CA LEU A 8 -1.59 16.20 -35.19
C LEU A 8 -0.23 16.34 -34.50
N THR A 9 0.83 16.59 -35.27
CA THR A 9 2.18 16.85 -34.74
C THR A 9 2.20 18.12 -33.87
N GLY A 10 1.55 19.21 -34.28
CA GLY A 10 1.45 20.44 -33.48
C GLY A 10 0.67 20.27 -32.17
N ALA A 11 -0.42 19.49 -32.18
CA ALA A 11 -1.18 19.17 -30.98
C ALA A 11 -0.38 18.26 -30.03
N ALA A 12 0.31 17.26 -30.56
CA ALA A 12 1.24 16.42 -29.80
C ALA A 12 2.35 17.27 -29.17
N GLN A 13 3.00 18.14 -29.94
CA GLN A 13 4.04 19.04 -29.47
C GLN A 13 3.55 19.94 -28.32
N GLY A 14 2.33 20.49 -28.43
CA GLY A 14 1.71 21.31 -27.38
C GLY A 14 1.42 20.53 -26.09
N ILE A 15 0.97 19.28 -26.18
CA ILE A 15 0.78 18.40 -25.02
C ILE A 15 2.13 18.04 -24.39
N PHE A 16 3.14 17.70 -25.18
CA PHE A 16 4.49 17.44 -24.70
C PHE A 16 5.11 18.64 -24.00
N SER A 17 4.96 19.86 -24.54
CA SER A 17 5.46 21.07 -23.88
C SER A 17 4.76 21.35 -22.55
N LYS A 18 3.45 21.05 -22.42
CA LYS A 18 2.74 21.15 -21.15
C LYS A 18 3.19 20.09 -20.14
N LEU A 19 3.39 18.84 -20.58
CA LEU A 19 3.95 17.78 -19.73
C LEU A 19 5.37 18.11 -19.26
N ALA A 20 6.21 18.65 -20.14
CA ALA A 20 7.56 19.10 -19.80
C ALA A 20 7.54 20.27 -18.79
N ALA A 21 6.56 21.16 -18.87
CA ALA A 21 6.37 22.21 -17.88
C ALA A 21 5.98 21.66 -16.50
N PHE A 22 5.17 20.59 -16.44
CA PHE A 22 4.80 19.91 -15.19
C PHE A 22 5.87 18.93 -14.67
N GLN A 23 6.83 18.52 -15.50
CA GLN A 23 7.89 17.61 -15.10
C GLN A 23 8.70 18.17 -13.93
N LYS A 24 9.09 19.46 -13.98
CA LYS A 24 9.86 20.10 -12.89
C LYS A 24 9.11 20.11 -11.54
N PRO A 25 7.86 20.61 -11.44
CA PRO A 25 7.13 20.61 -10.17
C PRO A 25 6.78 19.19 -9.70
N ILE A 26 6.43 18.25 -10.61
CA ILE A 26 6.17 16.85 -10.22
C ILE A 26 7.43 16.20 -9.62
N VAL A 27 8.58 16.37 -10.25
CA VAL A 27 9.84 15.80 -9.75
C VAL A 27 10.22 16.43 -8.42
N TYR A 28 10.02 17.74 -8.25
CA TYR A 28 10.29 18.40 -6.97
C TYR A 28 9.36 17.90 -5.86
N ASN A 29 8.05 17.87 -6.10
CA ASN A 29 7.06 17.46 -5.12
C ASN A 29 7.19 15.98 -4.75
N THR A 30 7.53 15.11 -5.71
CA THR A 30 7.78 13.70 -5.43
C THR A 30 9.04 13.50 -4.57
N LYS A 31 10.11 14.28 -4.81
CA LYS A 31 11.31 14.26 -3.95
C LYS A 31 11.01 14.73 -2.53
N VAL A 32 10.28 15.84 -2.37
CA VAL A 32 9.87 16.32 -1.05
C VAL A 32 9.00 15.29 -0.34
N GLY A 33 8.01 14.73 -1.05
CA GLY A 33 7.16 13.65 -0.54
C GLY A 33 7.98 12.43 -0.10
N ALA A 34 8.99 12.04 -0.88
CA ALA A 34 9.88 10.92 -0.54
C ALA A 34 10.74 11.19 0.71
N GLU A 35 11.27 12.41 0.89
CA GLU A 35 12.01 12.77 2.10
C GLU A 35 11.09 12.82 3.33
N VAL A 36 9.87 13.35 3.18
CA VAL A 36 8.86 13.31 4.26
C VAL A 36 8.53 11.86 4.61
N ALA A 37 8.26 11.01 3.63
CA ALA A 37 7.98 9.59 3.86
C ALA A 37 9.15 8.89 4.59
N LYS A 38 10.40 9.18 4.19
CA LYS A 38 11.61 8.64 4.86
C LYS A 38 11.71 9.08 6.31
N LEU A 39 11.41 10.34 6.60
CA LEU A 39 11.42 10.87 7.97
C LEU A 39 10.37 10.18 8.85
N VAL A 40 9.15 10.02 8.34
CA VAL A 40 8.07 9.34 9.05
C VAL A 40 8.43 7.87 9.26
N TYR A 41 8.95 7.18 8.24
CA TYR A 41 9.40 5.79 8.36
C TYR A 41 10.41 5.59 9.50
N LYS A 42 11.39 6.50 9.62
CA LYS A 42 12.42 6.44 10.67
C LYS A 42 11.90 6.86 12.04
N LYS A 43 11.07 7.91 12.12
CA LYS A 43 10.56 8.43 13.39
C LYS A 43 9.49 7.56 14.02
N GLU A 44 8.60 7.00 13.21
CA GLU A 44 7.53 6.11 13.66
C GLU A 44 8.02 4.68 13.90
N GLY A 45 9.31 4.40 13.70
CA GLY A 45 9.87 3.07 13.93
C GLY A 45 9.23 2.00 13.04
N MET A 46 8.88 2.33 11.79
CA MET A 46 8.28 1.39 10.83
C MET A 46 9.25 0.30 10.34
N SER A 47 10.47 0.28 10.88
CA SER A 47 11.38 -0.84 10.71
C SER A 47 10.78 -2.12 11.29
N PHE A 48 11.10 -3.24 10.67
CA PHE A 48 10.72 -4.54 11.22
C PHE A 48 11.22 -4.68 12.66
N PRO A 49 10.35 -5.08 13.61
CA PRO A 49 10.74 -5.16 15.02
C PRO A 49 11.80 -6.23 15.25
N SER A 50 12.63 -6.03 16.27
CA SER A 50 13.68 -6.98 16.67
C SER A 50 13.07 -8.26 17.26
N GLY A 51 13.84 -9.35 17.26
CA GLY A 51 13.40 -10.62 17.86
C GLY A 51 13.03 -10.49 19.35
N GLN A 52 13.67 -9.57 20.08
CA GLN A 52 13.33 -9.26 21.47
C GLN A 52 11.95 -8.60 21.58
N GLN A 53 11.65 -7.63 20.72
CA GLN A 53 10.34 -6.97 20.69
C GLN A 53 9.21 -7.95 20.36
N PHE A 54 9.46 -8.95 19.51
CA PHE A 54 8.51 -10.05 19.29
C PHE A 54 8.28 -10.90 20.54
N ALA A 55 9.35 -11.25 21.26
CA ALA A 55 9.24 -12.02 22.50
C ALA A 55 8.48 -11.25 23.59
N GLU A 56 8.71 -9.95 23.69
CA GLU A 56 7.98 -9.04 24.59
C GLU A 56 6.50 -8.96 24.22
N ALA A 57 6.16 -8.76 22.94
CA ALA A 57 4.79 -8.72 22.47
C ALA A 57 4.04 -10.03 22.75
N ARG A 58 4.68 -11.19 22.51
CA ARG A 58 4.11 -12.50 22.85
C ARG A 58 3.85 -12.63 24.35
N SER A 59 4.85 -12.30 25.16
CA SER A 59 4.74 -12.34 26.62
C SER A 59 3.63 -11.42 27.14
N TYR A 60 3.45 -10.25 26.52
CA TYR A 60 2.37 -9.32 26.85
C TYR A 60 1.00 -9.93 26.53
N VAL A 61 0.84 -10.51 25.34
CA VAL A 61 -0.40 -11.14 24.92
C VAL A 61 -0.75 -12.31 25.85
N GLU A 62 0.19 -13.19 26.15
CA GLU A 62 0.00 -14.34 27.05
C GLU A 62 -0.41 -13.92 28.47
N LYS A 63 0.21 -12.85 29.01
CA LYS A 63 -0.11 -12.36 30.36
C LYS A 63 -1.49 -11.71 30.45
N ASN A 64 -1.95 -11.06 29.37
CA ASN A 64 -3.20 -10.31 29.37
C ASN A 64 -4.40 -11.12 28.86
N LEU A 65 -4.17 -12.24 28.18
CA LEU A 65 -5.21 -13.21 27.78
C LEU A 65 -5.61 -14.10 28.96
N ASN A 66 -6.43 -13.56 29.85
CA ASN A 66 -7.06 -14.34 30.92
C ASN A 66 -8.60 -14.27 30.82
N LYS A 67 -9.29 -15.28 31.34
CA LYS A 67 -10.75 -15.37 31.40
C LYS A 67 -11.39 -14.14 32.06
N SER A 68 -10.70 -13.50 33.01
CA SER A 68 -11.18 -12.27 33.66
C SER A 68 -11.10 -11.05 32.74
N ALA A 69 -10.07 -10.95 31.87
CA ALA A 69 -9.94 -9.86 30.91
C ALA A 69 -11.04 -9.91 29.84
N LEU A 70 -11.41 -11.11 29.40
CA LEU A 70 -12.48 -11.31 28.40
C LEU A 70 -13.88 -10.98 28.95
N LYS A 71 -14.11 -11.22 30.25
CA LYS A 71 -15.41 -10.97 30.88
C LYS A 71 -15.69 -9.49 31.16
N GLY A 72 -14.66 -8.64 31.16
CA GLY A 72 -14.76 -7.21 31.43
C GLY A 72 -14.83 -6.32 30.18
N LEU A 73 -14.91 -6.90 28.98
CA LEU A 73 -14.87 -6.14 27.74
C LEU A 73 -16.16 -5.35 27.50
N THR A 74 -16.03 -4.07 27.19
CA THR A 74 -17.14 -3.20 26.84
C THR A 74 -17.35 -3.20 25.32
N LEU A 75 -18.55 -2.84 24.83
CA LEU A 75 -18.82 -2.67 23.39
C LEU A 75 -17.83 -1.71 22.69
N ARG A 76 -17.34 -0.68 23.40
CA ARG A 76 -16.31 0.23 22.86
C ARG A 76 -14.96 -0.46 22.66
N ASP A 77 -14.62 -1.42 23.50
CA ASP A 77 -13.38 -2.19 23.37
C ASP A 77 -13.47 -3.14 22.19
N PHE A 78 -14.64 -3.75 21.99
CA PHE A 78 -14.91 -4.57 20.82
C PHE A 78 -14.84 -3.76 19.52
N ALA A 79 -15.41 -2.55 19.50
CA ALA A 79 -15.31 -1.67 18.33
C ALA A 79 -13.86 -1.31 17.99
N LYS A 80 -13.04 -0.96 19.00
CA LYS A 80 -11.60 -0.69 18.82
C LYS A 80 -10.86 -1.93 18.34
N ALA A 81 -11.11 -3.08 18.95
CA ALA A 81 -10.52 -4.35 18.54
C ALA A 81 -10.88 -4.72 17.10
N GLY A 82 -12.12 -4.45 16.67
CA GLY A 82 -12.57 -4.63 15.30
C GLY A 82 -11.80 -3.77 14.30
N VAL A 83 -11.54 -2.49 14.63
CA VAL A 83 -10.72 -1.60 13.79
C VAL A 83 -9.30 -2.14 13.66
N VAL A 84 -8.67 -2.51 14.78
CA VAL A 84 -7.30 -3.06 14.77
C VAL A 84 -7.24 -4.38 14.00
N ALA A 85 -8.26 -5.24 14.14
CA ALA A 85 -8.34 -6.49 13.38
C ALA A 85 -8.48 -6.24 11.86
N ALA A 86 -9.25 -5.22 11.46
CA ALA A 86 -9.37 -4.81 10.07
C ALA A 86 -8.03 -4.28 9.51
N GLU A 87 -7.25 -3.56 10.31
CA GLU A 87 -5.91 -3.10 9.94
C GLU A 87 -4.96 -4.29 9.73
N ILE A 88 -4.92 -5.25 10.66
CA ILE A 88 -4.11 -6.47 10.53
C ILE A 88 -4.52 -7.26 9.28
N TYR A 89 -5.82 -7.41 9.03
CA TYR A 89 -6.33 -8.09 7.85
C TYR A 89 -5.91 -7.39 6.55
N THR A 90 -5.88 -6.05 6.56
CA THR A 90 -5.40 -5.27 5.41
C THR A 90 -3.91 -5.55 5.12
N PHE A 91 -3.06 -5.62 6.16
CA PHE A 91 -1.65 -6.00 5.97
C PHE A 91 -1.49 -7.44 5.45
N PHE A 92 -2.35 -8.36 5.88
CA PHE A 92 -2.37 -9.73 5.35
C PHE A 92 -2.65 -9.74 3.84
N LEU A 93 -3.67 -9.00 3.38
CA LEU A 93 -3.99 -8.87 1.95
C LEU A 93 -2.86 -8.20 1.16
N VAL A 94 -2.23 -7.16 1.71
CA VAL A 94 -1.03 -6.54 1.09
C VAL A 94 0.10 -7.56 0.97
N GLY A 95 0.30 -8.39 2.00
CA GLY A 95 1.24 -9.51 1.98
C GLY A 95 0.93 -10.51 0.88
N GLU A 96 -0.34 -10.88 0.69
CA GLU A 96 -0.77 -11.74 -0.41
C GLU A 96 -0.51 -11.11 -1.78
N ILE A 97 -0.78 -9.80 -1.96
CA ILE A 97 -0.50 -9.07 -3.20
C ILE A 97 1.00 -9.10 -3.53
N ILE A 98 1.86 -8.90 -2.54
CA ILE A 98 3.32 -8.96 -2.71
C ILE A 98 3.75 -10.40 -3.02
N GLY A 99 3.25 -11.38 -2.27
CA GLY A 99 3.59 -12.80 -2.44
C GLY A 99 3.18 -13.35 -3.80
N ARG A 100 1.99 -12.98 -4.29
CA ARG A 100 1.48 -13.37 -5.61
C ARG A 100 1.99 -12.49 -6.75
N ARG A 101 2.61 -11.34 -6.45
CA ARG A 101 3.08 -10.30 -7.40
C ARG A 101 2.01 -9.83 -8.40
N ASN A 102 0.74 -9.88 -8.00
CA ASN A 102 -0.41 -9.49 -8.81
C ASN A 102 -1.37 -8.66 -7.95
N LEU A 103 -1.80 -7.51 -8.47
CA LEU A 103 -2.71 -6.61 -7.76
C LEU A 103 -4.15 -7.13 -7.73
N ILE A 104 -4.57 -7.84 -8.78
CA ILE A 104 -5.93 -8.35 -8.95
C ILE A 104 -5.85 -9.78 -9.48
N GLY A 105 -6.46 -10.73 -8.76
CA GLY A 105 -6.60 -12.11 -9.25
C GLY A 105 -5.27 -12.87 -9.37
N TYR A 106 -5.38 -14.19 -9.55
CA TYR A 106 -4.21 -15.02 -9.83
C TYR A 106 -3.96 -14.93 -11.31
N ASN A 107 -2.70 -14.77 -11.69
CA ASN A 107 -2.29 -14.91 -13.08
C ASN A 107 -2.32 -16.40 -13.40
N VAL A 108 -3.51 -16.93 -13.67
CA VAL A 108 -3.66 -18.23 -14.27
C VAL A 108 -3.35 -18.02 -15.75
N PRO A 109 -2.40 -18.76 -16.34
CA PRO A 109 -2.30 -18.85 -17.78
C PRO A 109 -3.69 -19.28 -18.27
N THR A 110 -4.36 -18.41 -19.01
CA THR A 110 -5.55 -18.82 -19.75
C THR A 110 -5.05 -19.79 -20.81
N GLU A 111 -5.13 -21.09 -20.51
CA GLU A 111 -5.15 -22.11 -21.56
C GLU A 111 -6.20 -21.63 -22.57
N HIS A 112 -5.74 -21.29 -23.77
CA HIS A 112 -6.64 -21.04 -24.88
C HIS A 112 -7.43 -22.34 -25.09
N HIS A 113 -8.63 -22.40 -24.52
CA HIS A 113 -9.65 -23.33 -24.96
C HIS A 113 -9.99 -22.95 -26.41
N GLU A 114 -9.20 -23.50 -27.34
CA GLU A 114 -9.55 -23.57 -28.75
C GLU A 114 -10.81 -24.42 -28.86
N HIS A 115 -11.95 -23.77 -28.72
CA HIS A 115 -13.17 -24.22 -29.37
C HIS A 115 -13.07 -23.72 -30.81
N HIS A 116 -12.65 -24.59 -31.72
CA HIS A 116 -13.09 -24.70 -33.12
C HIS A 116 -12.55 -26.00 -33.72
#